data_AF-A0A0L0VF27-F1
#
_entry.id   AF-A0A0L0VF27-F1
#
_cell.length_a   1.000
_cell.length_b   1.000
_cell.length_c   1.000
_cell.angle_alpha   90.00
_cell.angle_beta   90.00
_cell.angle_gamma   90.00
#
_symmetry.space_group_name_H-M   'P 1'
#
loop_
_entity.id
_entity.type
_entity.pdbx_description
1 polymer ?
#
loop_
_entity_poly.entity_id
_entity_poly.type
_entity_poly.pdbx_seq_one_letter_code
_entity_poly.pdbx_strand_id
1 'polypeptide(L)'
;MQGMLASGTMTQAMAMSSMNQLVGQLQPVMSNLIGCGCIGGSGIGSTFNNVFGQLTQVVQGLQTNFPGAGFNNLMMPFGQMLPTMQSFVSSYSQNSAFSSYAQTLNPFVNLIGGCVPGFGGLLRGF
;
A
#
# COMPACT_ATOMS: atom_id res chain seq x y z
N MET A 1 -3.20 -16.40 -4.92
CA MET A 1 -3.56 -15.88 -3.57
C MET A 1 -5.07 -15.85 -3.33
N GLN A 2 -5.88 -15.35 -4.27
CA GLN A 2 -7.36 -15.29 -4.12
C GLN A 2 -8.03 -16.65 -3.86
N GLY A 3 -7.57 -17.74 -4.48
CA GLY A 3 -8.10 -19.09 -4.21
C GLY A 3 -7.76 -19.67 -2.82
N MET A 4 -6.68 -19.22 -2.18
CA MET A 4 -6.31 -19.64 -0.82
C MET A 4 -7.01 -18.78 0.24
N LEU A 5 -7.23 -17.49 -0.07
CA LEU A 5 -8.08 -16.60 0.71
C LEU A 5 -9.52 -17.12 0.71
N ALA A 6 -10.10 -17.42 -0.45
CA ALA A 6 -11.47 -17.91 -0.57
C ALA A 6 -11.70 -19.29 0.08
N SER A 7 -10.65 -20.11 0.24
CA SER A 7 -10.74 -21.43 0.87
C SER A 7 -10.52 -21.37 2.40
N GLY A 8 -10.19 -20.20 2.97
CA GLY A 8 -9.88 -20.05 4.39
C GLY A 8 -8.59 -20.74 4.84
N THR A 9 -7.82 -21.30 3.91
CA THR A 9 -6.54 -22.00 4.17
C THR A 9 -5.36 -21.04 4.24
N MET A 10 -5.52 -19.81 3.76
CA MET A 10 -4.51 -18.78 3.98
C MET A 10 -4.42 -18.50 5.48
N THR A 11 -3.23 -18.65 6.05
CA THR A 11 -2.95 -18.31 7.44
C THR A 11 -2.40 -16.89 7.51
N GLN A 12 -2.52 -16.28 8.69
CA GLN A 12 -2.00 -14.94 8.94
C GLN A 12 -0.50 -14.83 8.59
N ALA A 13 0.27 -15.90 8.79
CA ALA A 13 1.67 -15.99 8.40
C ALA A 13 1.89 -15.92 6.88
N MET A 14 1.05 -16.57 6.06
CA MET A 14 1.14 -16.48 4.60
C MET A 14 0.79 -15.08 4.09
N ALA A 15 -0.23 -14.48 4.69
CA ALA A 15 -0.63 -13.11 4.40
C ALA A 15 0.47 -12.10 4.77
N MET A 16 1.08 -12.25 5.95
CA MET A 16 2.23 -11.46 6.39
C MET A 16 3.43 -11.64 5.47
N SER A 17 3.70 -12.86 4.99
CA SER A 17 4.79 -13.10 4.03
C SER A 17 4.54 -12.38 2.71
N SER A 18 3.30 -12.45 2.21
CA SER A 18 2.87 -11.74 0.98
C SER A 18 2.96 -10.22 1.14
N MET A 19 2.56 -9.70 2.30
CA MET A 19 2.66 -8.27 2.61
C MET A 19 4.09 -7.81 2.80
N ASN A 20 4.95 -8.58 3.48
CA ASN A 20 6.38 -8.27 3.59
C ASN A 20 7.06 -8.26 2.22
N GLN A 21 6.68 -9.14 1.30
CA GLN A 21 7.17 -9.07 -0.08
C GLN A 21 6.70 -7.82 -0.80
N LEU A 22 5.42 -7.44 -0.64
CA LEU A 22 4.87 -6.23 -1.25
C LEU A 22 5.50 -4.95 -0.69
N VAL A 23 5.63 -4.85 0.63
CA VAL A 23 6.35 -3.79 1.34
C VAL A 23 7.82 -3.76 0.88
N GLY A 24 8.48 -4.91 0.81
CA GLY A 24 9.85 -5.01 0.32
C GLY A 24 10.03 -4.52 -1.12
N GLN A 25 8.99 -4.60 -1.94
CA GLN A 25 9.00 -4.05 -3.30
C GLN A 25 8.62 -2.56 -3.35
N LEU A 26 7.69 -2.11 -2.51
CA LEU A 26 7.21 -0.73 -2.48
C LEU A 26 8.27 0.25 -1.96
N GLN A 27 9.05 -0.16 -0.95
CA GLN A 27 10.03 0.69 -0.27
C GLN A 27 11.13 1.19 -1.22
N PRO A 28 11.83 0.31 -1.96
CA PRO A 28 12.85 0.74 -2.92
C PRO A 28 12.21 1.47 -4.09
N VAL A 29 10.98 1.15 -4.48
CA VAL A 29 10.27 1.90 -5.52
C VAL A 29 10.02 3.34 -5.05
N MET A 30 9.38 3.56 -3.90
CA MET A 30 9.17 4.91 -3.36
C MET A 30 10.47 5.66 -3.10
N SER A 31 11.50 4.99 -2.59
CA SER A 31 12.81 5.62 -2.33
C SER A 31 13.55 5.99 -3.62
N ASN A 32 13.58 5.11 -4.62
CA ASN A 32 14.13 5.42 -5.94
C ASN A 32 13.35 6.56 -6.58
N LEU A 33 12.04 6.58 -6.40
CA LEU A 33 11.19 7.61 -6.94
C LEU A 33 11.49 8.97 -6.34
N ILE A 34 11.55 9.09 -5.01
CA ILE A 34 11.96 10.32 -4.33
C ILE A 34 13.35 10.76 -4.80
N GLY A 35 14.31 9.84 -4.94
CA GLY A 35 15.67 10.17 -5.36
C GLY A 35 15.84 10.56 -6.83
N CYS A 36 14.99 10.03 -7.73
CA CYS A 36 15.10 10.20 -9.18
C CYS A 36 14.19 11.31 -9.74
N GLY A 37 13.19 11.78 -8.99
CA GLY A 37 12.22 12.78 -9.49
C GLY A 37 11.23 12.22 -10.53
N CYS A 38 11.32 10.94 -10.88
CA CYS A 38 10.74 10.38 -12.09
C CYS A 38 9.32 9.80 -11.94
N ILE A 39 8.58 10.18 -10.90
CA ILE A 39 7.17 9.82 -10.66
C ILE A 39 6.22 10.20 -11.81
N GLY A 40 6.60 11.19 -12.62
CA GLY A 40 5.89 11.58 -13.85
C GLY A 40 6.38 10.87 -15.12
N GLY A 41 7.38 10.00 -15.01
CA GLY A 41 7.88 9.19 -16.12
C GLY A 41 6.93 8.05 -16.43
N SER A 42 6.54 7.90 -17.70
CA SER A 42 5.50 6.98 -18.17
C SER A 42 5.69 5.49 -17.78
N GLY A 43 6.89 5.08 -17.36
CA GLY A 43 7.20 3.69 -16.95
C GLY A 43 6.98 3.37 -15.46
N ILE A 44 6.94 4.38 -14.59
CA ILE A 44 6.80 4.16 -13.15
C ILE A 44 5.34 4.03 -12.75
N GLY A 45 4.46 4.81 -13.39
CA GLY A 45 3.08 4.86 -12.97
C GLY A 45 2.31 3.58 -13.22
N SER A 46 2.69 2.85 -14.26
CA SER A 46 2.22 1.49 -14.55
C SER A 46 2.72 0.50 -13.51
N THR A 47 3.99 0.58 -13.08
CA THR A 47 4.53 -0.25 -12.00
C THR A 47 3.82 0.03 -10.68
N PHE A 48 3.63 1.30 -10.33
CA PHE A 48 2.95 1.73 -9.12
C PHE A 48 1.48 1.25 -9.09
N ASN A 49 0.73 1.47 -10.18
CA ASN A 49 -0.64 1.00 -10.30
C ASN A 49 -0.74 -0.53 -10.26
N ASN A 50 0.21 -1.25 -10.86
CA ASN A 50 0.22 -2.71 -10.80
C ASN A 50 0.42 -3.21 -9.36
N VAL A 51 1.41 -2.66 -8.64
CA VAL A 51 1.72 -3.10 -7.28
C VAL A 51 0.60 -2.70 -6.31
N PHE A 52 0.13 -1.44 -6.33
CA PHE A 52 -0.94 -1.00 -5.43
C PHE A 52 -2.32 -1.54 -5.80
N GLY A 53 -2.58 -1.77 -7.08
CA GLY A 53 -3.79 -2.46 -7.52
C GLY A 53 -3.85 -3.89 -6.98
N GLN A 54 -2.74 -4.63 -7.08
CA GLN A 54 -2.63 -5.95 -6.46
C GLN A 54 -2.72 -5.88 -4.94
N LEU A 55 -2.07 -4.88 -4.33
CA LEU A 55 -2.10 -4.70 -2.88
C LEU A 55 -3.51 -4.45 -2.36
N THR A 56 -4.27 -3.57 -3.02
CA THR A 56 -5.65 -3.25 -2.63
C THR A 56 -6.54 -4.48 -2.68
N GLN A 57 -6.40 -5.29 -3.73
CA GLN A 57 -7.12 -6.56 -3.87
C GLN A 57 -6.75 -7.56 -2.74
N VAL A 58 -5.46 -7.67 -2.41
CA VAL A 58 -5.00 -8.52 -1.31
C VAL A 58 -5.53 -8.01 0.03
N VAL A 59 -5.43 -6.72 0.30
CA VAL A 59 -5.87 -6.10 1.56
C VAL A 59 -7.38 -6.24 1.76
N GLN A 60 -8.19 -6.05 0.72
CA GLN A 60 -9.63 -6.32 0.79
C GLN A 60 -9.92 -7.79 1.11
N GLY A 61 -9.20 -8.71 0.46
CA GLY A 61 -9.28 -10.14 0.77
C GLY A 61 -8.88 -10.45 2.21
N LEU A 62 -7.82 -9.83 2.72
CA LEU A 62 -7.34 -10.00 4.08
C LEU A 62 -8.28 -9.41 5.12
N GLN A 63 -8.88 -8.25 4.86
CA GLN A 63 -9.87 -7.68 5.76
C GLN A 63 -11.08 -8.61 5.90
N THR A 64 -11.51 -9.20 4.78
CA THR A 64 -12.64 -10.14 4.74
C THR A 64 -12.31 -11.45 5.47
N ASN A 65 -11.09 -11.98 5.28
CA ASN A 65 -10.68 -13.27 5.84
C ASN A 65 -10.16 -13.17 7.29
N PHE A 66 -9.57 -12.03 7.68
CA PHE A 66 -8.95 -11.80 8.98
C PHE A 66 -9.45 -10.50 9.63
N PRO A 67 -10.75 -10.35 9.92
CA PRO A 67 -11.27 -9.11 10.48
C PRO A 67 -10.64 -8.73 11.84
N GLY A 68 -10.59 -7.44 12.14
CA GLY A 68 -10.17 -6.91 13.44
C GLY A 68 -8.67 -7.02 13.71
N ALA A 69 -8.30 -7.65 14.83
CA ALA A 69 -6.91 -7.79 15.26
C ALA A 69 -6.05 -8.59 14.27
N GLY A 70 -6.68 -9.52 13.54
CA GLY A 70 -6.06 -10.31 12.48
C GLY A 70 -5.42 -9.41 11.41
N PHE A 71 -6.25 -8.58 10.81
CA PHE A 71 -5.89 -7.59 9.82
C PHE A 71 -4.93 -6.53 10.39
N ASN A 72 -5.14 -6.06 11.62
CA ASN A 72 -4.27 -5.03 12.22
C ASN A 72 -2.80 -5.51 12.33
N ASN A 73 -2.58 -6.74 12.82
CA ASN A 73 -1.24 -7.34 12.85
C ASN A 73 -0.63 -7.55 11.45
N LEU A 74 -1.45 -7.84 10.45
CA LEU A 74 -1.00 -7.93 9.06
C LEU A 74 -0.55 -6.58 8.52
N MET A 75 -1.25 -5.49 8.90
CA MET A 75 -0.98 -4.12 8.45
C MET A 75 0.17 -3.43 9.19
N MET A 76 0.63 -3.91 10.35
CA MET A 76 1.79 -3.37 11.08
C MET A 76 3.04 -3.08 10.22
N PRO A 77 3.50 -3.97 9.32
CA PRO A 77 4.65 -3.68 8.45
C PRO A 77 4.44 -2.45 7.54
N PHE A 78 3.20 -2.08 7.21
CA PHE A 78 2.95 -0.81 6.53
C PHE A 78 3.20 0.40 7.44
N GLY A 79 2.99 0.28 8.75
CA GLY A 79 3.39 1.31 9.71
C GLY A 79 4.87 1.65 9.66
N GLN A 80 5.74 0.67 9.37
CA GLN A 80 7.18 0.91 9.18
C GLN A 80 7.48 1.70 7.89
N MET A 81 6.59 1.64 6.89
CA MET A 81 6.69 2.40 5.64
C MET A 81 6.06 3.78 5.70
N LEU A 82 5.30 4.09 6.76
CA LEU A 82 4.64 5.37 6.95
C LEU A 82 5.59 6.56 6.67
N PRO A 83 6.80 6.66 7.24
CA PRO A 83 7.71 7.78 6.96
C PRO A 83 8.13 7.87 5.48
N THR A 84 8.34 6.73 4.81
CA THR A 84 8.69 6.71 3.38
C THR A 84 7.52 7.19 2.53
N MET A 85 6.29 6.76 2.84
CA MET A 85 5.08 7.23 2.17
C MET A 85 4.79 8.71 2.46
N GLN A 86 5.05 9.20 3.67
CA GLN A 86 4.92 10.63 3.99
C GLN A 86 5.87 11.47 3.14
N SER A 87 7.14 11.08 3.04
CA SER A 87 8.12 11.76 2.17
C SER A 87 7.70 11.71 0.71
N PHE A 88 7.23 10.55 0.24
CA PHE A 88 6.72 10.38 -1.12
C PHE A 88 5.55 11.34 -1.40
N VAL A 89 4.50 11.28 -0.58
CA VAL A 89 3.33 12.15 -0.68
C VAL A 89 3.74 13.62 -0.67
N SER A 90 4.58 14.01 0.28
CA SER A 90 4.98 15.41 0.45
C SER A 90 5.78 15.91 -0.74
N SER A 91 6.76 15.13 -1.21
CA SER A 91 7.56 15.47 -2.39
C SER A 91 6.76 15.52 -3.68
N TYR A 92 5.73 14.70 -3.82
CA TYR A 92 5.00 14.53 -5.08
C TYR A 92 3.60 15.13 -5.08
N SER A 93 3.22 15.80 -4.00
CA SER A 93 1.89 16.38 -3.89
C SER A 93 1.56 17.39 -4.99
N GLN A 94 2.61 18.02 -5.52
CA GLN A 94 2.54 19.01 -6.59
C GLN A 94 2.54 18.41 -8.01
N ASN A 95 2.64 17.08 -8.15
CA ASN A 95 2.75 16.41 -9.45
C ASN A 95 1.38 15.92 -9.93
N SER A 96 0.99 16.27 -11.16
CA SER A 96 -0.30 15.89 -11.76
C SER A 96 -0.50 14.37 -11.86
N ALA A 97 0.58 13.59 -11.99
CA ALA A 97 0.51 12.13 -12.00
C ALA A 97 0.09 11.54 -10.64
N PHE A 98 0.33 12.29 -9.56
CA PHE A 98 -0.01 11.87 -8.21
C PHE A 98 -1.51 11.68 -8.02
N SER A 99 -2.35 12.47 -8.68
CA SER A 99 -3.81 12.29 -8.62
C SER A 99 -4.24 10.89 -9.05
N SER A 100 -3.63 10.32 -10.09
CA SER A 100 -3.91 8.93 -10.50
C SER A 100 -3.44 7.91 -9.48
N TYR A 101 -2.29 8.12 -8.84
CA TYR A 101 -1.81 7.24 -7.76
C TYR A 101 -2.68 7.34 -6.52
N ALA A 102 -3.11 8.54 -6.16
CA ALA A 102 -3.99 8.79 -5.03
C ALA A 102 -5.29 8.00 -5.18
N GLN A 103 -5.85 7.88 -6.39
CA GLN A 103 -7.06 7.09 -6.63
C GLN A 103 -6.87 5.59 -6.34
N THR A 104 -5.72 5.01 -6.69
CA THR A 104 -5.40 3.61 -6.39
C THR A 104 -5.02 3.42 -4.91
N LEU A 105 -4.37 4.41 -4.31
CA LEU A 105 -3.99 4.41 -2.90
C LEU A 105 -5.17 4.63 -1.98
N ASN A 106 -6.19 5.39 -2.39
CA ASN A 106 -7.30 5.79 -1.52
C ASN A 106 -8.00 4.63 -0.81
N PRO A 107 -8.43 3.54 -1.51
CA PRO A 107 -9.03 2.40 -0.84
C PRO A 107 -8.06 1.71 0.10
N PHE A 108 -6.78 1.58 -0.30
CA PHE A 108 -5.74 0.99 0.52
C PHE A 108 -5.48 1.79 1.81
N VAL A 109 -5.32 3.11 1.69
CA VAL A 109 -5.03 4.02 2.79
C VAL A 109 -6.23 4.16 3.73
N ASN A 110 -7.46 4.12 3.23
CA ASN A 110 -8.64 4.06 4.10
C ASN A 110 -8.70 2.76 4.91
N LEU A 111 -8.39 1.62 4.27
CA LEU A 111 -8.35 0.32 4.93
C LEU A 111 -7.25 0.25 5.98
N ILE A 112 -6.03 0.64 5.61
CA ILE A 112 -4.88 0.65 6.52
C ILE A 112 -5.04 1.72 7.59
N GLY A 113 -5.57 2.90 7.27
CA GLY A 113 -5.73 4.01 8.20
C GLY A 113 -6.64 3.70 9.39
N GLY A 114 -7.53 2.70 9.26
CA GLY A 114 -8.32 2.17 10.38
C GLY A 114 -7.51 1.30 11.35
N CYS A 115 -6.32 0.82 10.95
CA CYS A 115 -5.46 -0.06 11.76
C CYS A 115 -4.11 0.58 12.12
N VAL A 116 -3.50 1.30 11.18
CA VAL A 116 -2.21 1.95 11.32
C VAL A 116 -2.43 3.45 11.48
N PRO A 117 -2.20 4.00 12.69
CA PRO A 117 -2.29 5.42 12.93
C PRO A 117 -1.32 6.18 12.02
N GLY A 118 -1.79 7.27 11.40
CA GLY A 118 -1.02 8.11 10.48
C GLY A 118 -1.26 7.82 9.00
N PHE A 119 -1.68 6.62 8.63
CA PHE A 119 -1.97 6.29 7.22
C PHE A 119 -3.17 7.06 6.69
N GLY A 120 -4.29 7.08 7.43
CA GLY A 120 -5.51 7.79 7.01
C GLY A 120 -5.36 9.31 6.83
N GLY A 121 -4.26 9.89 7.33
CA GLY A 121 -3.92 11.30 7.14
C GLY A 121 -3.08 11.58 5.88
N LEU A 122 -2.44 10.55 5.29
CA LEU A 122 -1.52 10.72 4.16
C LEU A 122 -2.18 11.31 2.93
N LEU A 123 -3.38 10.83 2.58
CA LEU A 123 -4.09 11.28 1.38
C LEU A 123 -5.08 12.41 1.64
N ARG A 124 -5.34 12.75 2.92
CA ARG A 124 -6.35 13.76 3.30
C ARG A 124 -5.85 15.19 3.11
N GLY A 125 -4.58 15.38 2.75
CA GLY A 125 -3.99 16.66 2.35
C GLY A 125 -4.01 16.92 0.84
N PHE A 126 -4.69 16.07 0.06
CA PHE A 126 -4.89 16.21 -1.38
C PHE A 126 -6.29 16.65 -1.74
#